data_AF-A0A372ITT0-F1
#
_entry.id   AF-A0A372ITT0-F1
#
_cell.length_a   1.000
_cell.length_b   1.000
_cell.length_c   1.000
_cell.angle_alpha   90.00
_cell.angle_beta   90.00
_cell.angle_gamma   90.00
#
_symmetry.space_group_name_H-M   'P 1'
#
loop_
_entity.id
_entity.type
_entity.pdbx_description
1 polymer ?
#
loop_
_entity_poly.entity_id
_entity_poly.type
_entity_poly.pdbx_seq_one_letter_code
_entity_poly.pdbx_strand_id
1 'polypeptide(L)' 'MASFEESLKKLDEIVAQLERGDLSLEESIQLFEDGTRLSGDCRRQLEEAEGKVEMLIKQRDGSMKREPFPPVS' A
#
# COMPACT_ATOMS: atom_id res chain seq x y z
N MET A 1 -8.92 -1.06 7.87
CA MET A 1 -8.35 -2.42 8.04
C MET A 1 -8.99 -3.39 7.05
N ALA A 2 -10.32 -3.55 7.04
CA ALA A 2 -11.01 -4.31 5.98
C ALA A 2 -10.60 -3.86 4.56
N SER A 3 -10.46 -2.54 4.31
CA SER A 3 -10.01 -2.00 3.02
C SER A 3 -8.60 -2.41 2.61
N PHE A 4 -7.67 -2.54 3.56
CA PHE A 4 -6.27 -2.89 3.25
C PHE A 4 -6.16 -4.37 2.92
N GLU A 5 -6.75 -5.23 3.75
CA GLU A 5 -6.75 -6.68 3.53
C GLU A 5 -7.46 -7.06 2.23
N GLU A 6 -8.56 -6.36 1.90
CA GLU A 6 -9.25 -6.52 0.61
C GLU A 6 -8.38 -6.07 -0.57
N SER A 7 -7.68 -4.94 -0.48
CA SER A 7 -6.76 -4.47 -1.53
C SER A 7 -5.59 -5.43 -1.70
N LEU A 8 -5.02 -5.94 -0.62
CA LEU A 8 -3.91 -6.89 -0.64
C LEU A 8 -4.34 -8.21 -1.28
N LYS A 9 -5.51 -8.73 -0.90
CA LYS A 9 -6.07 -9.94 -1.51
C LYS A 9 -6.28 -9.80 -3.02
N LYS A 10 -6.81 -8.67 -3.47
CA LYS A 10 -6.97 -8.40 -4.91
C LYS A 10 -5.62 -8.33 -5.63
N LEU A 11 -4.61 -7.75 -4.99
CA LEU A 11 -3.26 -7.71 -5.55
C LEU A 11 -2.68 -9.13 -5.71
N ASP A 12 -2.85 -10.00 -4.71
CA ASP A 12 -2.44 -11.41 -4.78
C ASP A 12 -3.15 -12.16 -5.92
N GLU A 13 -4.45 -11.91 -6.09
CA GLU A 13 -5.25 -12.48 -7.18
C GLU A 13 -4.77 -12.02 -8.58
N ILE A 14 -4.32 -10.76 -8.70
CA ILE A 14 -3.74 -10.21 -9.94
C ILE A 14 -2.38 -10.85 -10.23
N VAL A 15 -1.51 -10.94 -9.22
CA VAL A 15 -0.19 -11.59 -9.37
C VAL A 15 -0.37 -13.04 -9.79
N ALA A 16 -1.25 -13.78 -9.13
CA ALA A 16 -1.54 -15.16 -9.47
C ALA A 16 -2.09 -15.33 -10.90
N GLN A 17 -2.84 -14.35 -11.43
CA GLN A 17 -3.29 -14.34 -12.83
C GLN A 17 -2.14 -14.10 -13.80
N LEU A 18 -1.29 -13.10 -13.52
CA LEU A 18 -0.13 -12.78 -14.35
C LEU A 18 0.87 -13.94 -14.42
N GLU A 19 1.07 -14.67 -13.31
CA GLU A 19 1.98 -15.82 -13.23
C GLU A 19 1.49 -17.05 -13.99
N ARG A 20 0.17 -17.20 -14.21
CA ARG A 20 -0.37 -18.34 -14.97
C ARG A 20 0.01 -18.31 -16.45
N GLY A 21 0.23 -17.12 -17.01
CA GLY A 21 0.73 -16.94 -18.38
C GLY A 21 -0.23 -17.36 -19.49
N ASP A 22 -1.52 -17.56 -19.17
CA ASP A 22 -2.60 -17.93 -20.10
C ASP A 22 -3.42 -16.72 -20.59
N LEU A 23 -2.89 -15.51 -20.37
CA LEU A 23 -3.52 -14.24 -20.69
C LEU A 23 -3.11 -13.73 -22.07
N SER A 24 -4.02 -13.03 -22.74
CA SER A 24 -3.64 -12.21 -23.90
C SER A 24 -2.75 -11.03 -23.48
N LEU A 25 -2.09 -10.41 -24.45
CA LEU A 25 -1.27 -9.23 -24.21
C LEU A 25 -2.08 -8.07 -23.62
N GLU A 26 -3.30 -7.85 -24.12
CA GLU A 26 -4.18 -6.77 -23.65
C GLU A 26 -4.62 -7.00 -22.20
N GLU A 27 -5.02 -8.24 -21.86
CA GLU A 27 -5.36 -8.61 -20.48
C GLU A 27 -4.15 -8.47 -19.54
N SER A 28 -2.96 -8.87 -20.00
CA SER A 28 -1.73 -8.76 -19.21
C SER A 28 -1.39 -7.30 -18.89
N ILE A 29 -1.56 -6.40 -19.87
CA ILE A 29 -1.34 -4.96 -19.67
C ILE A 29 -2.36 -4.40 -18.67
N GLN A 30 -3.65 -4.73 -18.83
CA GLN A 30 -4.70 -4.27 -17.93
C GLN A 30 -4.47 -4.72 -16.48
N LEU A 31 -4.16 -6.00 -16.28
CA LEU A 31 -3.86 -6.56 -14.96
C LEU A 31 -2.62 -5.93 -14.34
N PHE A 32 -1.59 -5.65 -15.14
CA PHE A 32 -0.38 -4.96 -14.66
C PHE A 32 -0.68 -3.52 -14.19
N GLU A 33 -1.47 -2.77 -14.95
CA GLU A 33 -1.88 -1.40 -14.59
C GLU A 33 -2.69 -1.39 -13.29
N ASP A 34 -3.66 -2.30 -13.17
CA ASP A 34 -4.50 -2.41 -11.97
C ASP A 34 -3.69 -2.89 -10.75
N GLY A 35 -2.78 -3.84 -10.93
CA GLY A 35 -1.85 -4.30 -9.89
C GLY A 35 -0.93 -3.18 -9.41
N THR A 36 -0.38 -2.37 -10.32
CA THR A 36 0.47 -1.22 -9.99
C THR A 36 -0.30 -0.19 -9.18
N ARG A 37 -1.55 0.09 -9.55
CA ARG A 37 -2.43 1.02 -8.82
C ARG A 37 -2.72 0.50 -7.40
N LEU A 38 -3.15 -0.76 -7.28
CA LEU A 38 -3.46 -1.38 -5.99
C LEU A 38 -2.24 -1.45 -5.06
N SER A 39 -1.06 -1.77 -5.60
CA SER A 39 0.20 -1.74 -4.84
C SER A 39 0.49 -0.35 -4.27
N GLY A 40 0.31 0.69 -5.08
CA GLY A 40 0.43 2.08 -4.63
C GLY A 40 -0.57 2.45 -3.52
N ASP A 41 -1.80 1.93 -3.58
CA ASP A 41 -2.83 2.17 -2.58
C ASP A 41 -2.54 1.46 -1.26
N CYS A 42 -2.04 0.22 -1.32
CA CYS A 42 -1.58 -0.52 -0.15
C CYS A 42 -0.43 0.23 0.55
N ARG A 43 0.55 0.74 -0.22
CA ARG A 43 1.67 1.50 0.33
C ARG A 43 1.19 2.74 1.08
N ARG A 44 0.29 3.54 0.50
CA ARG A 44 -0.26 4.74 1.17
C ARG A 44 -0.99 4.40 2.47
N GLN A 45 -1.77 3.31 2.49
CA GLN A 45 -2.44 2.88 3.72
C GLN A 45 -1.46 2.48 4.83
N LEU A 46 -0.32 1.87 4.48
CA LEU A 46 0.74 1.54 5.44
C LEU A 46 1.43 2.80 5.96
N GLU A 47 1.80 3.73 5.09
CA GLU A 47 2.40 5.03 5.45
C GLU A 47 1.50 5.82 6.42
N GLU A 48 0.20 5.86 6.16
CA GLU A 48 -0.78 6.50 7.05
C GLU A 48 -0.89 5.81 8.42
N ALA A 49 -0.78 4.48 8.46
CA ALA A 49 -0.84 3.71 9.69
C ALA A 49 0.44 3.94 10.54
N GLU A 50 1.61 3.94 9.90
CA GLU A 50 2.89 4.21 10.53
C GLU A 50 2.91 5.60 11.17
N GLY A 51 2.51 6.64 10.41
CA GLY A 51 2.45 8.00 10.94
C GLY A 51 1.52 8.17 12.15
N LYS A 52 0.40 7.42 12.19
CA LYS A 52 -0.50 7.41 13.36
C LYS A 52 0.16 6.79 14.58
N VAL A 53 0.91 5.71 14.41
CA VAL A 53 1.63 5.04 15.51
C VAL A 53 2.72 5.95 16.06
N GLU A 54 3.51 6.59 15.22
CA GLU A 54 4.56 7.52 15.65
C GLU A 54 4.00 8.69 16.47
N MET A 55 2.88 9.28 16.06
CA MET A 55 2.21 10.35 16.80
C MET A 55 1.77 9.90 18.20
N LEU A 56 1.27 8.67 18.35
CA LEU A 56 0.83 8.13 19.64
C LEU A 56 2.01 7.86 20.58
N ILE A 57 3.15 7.40 20.06
CA ILE A 57 4.37 7.17 20.84
C ILE A 57 4.91 8.51 21.37
N LYS A 58 5.01 9.54 20.52
CA LYS A 58 5.42 10.90 20.92
C LYS A 58 4.51 11.50 22.01
N GLN A 59 3.22 11.15 22.04
CA GLN A 59 2.32 11.63 23.09
C GLN A 59 2.48 10.92 24.43
N ARG A 60 2.91 9.65 24.45
CA ARG A 60 3.10 8.88 25.70
C ARG A 60 4.35 9.25 26.48
N ASP A 61 5.34 9.89 25.86
CA ASP A 61 6.55 10.39 26.55
C ASP A 61 6.39 11.81 27.14
N GLY A 62 5.26 12.47 26.88
CA GLY A 62 4.94 13.80 27.40
C GLY A 62 5.52 14.98 26.61
N SER A 63 6.19 14.75 25.48
CA SER A 63 6.81 15.80 24.68
C SER A 63 6.18 15.97 23.29
N MET A 64 5.82 17.21 22.94
CA MET A 64 5.28 17.56 21.62
C MET A 64 6.38 18.23 20.79
N LYS A 65 6.96 17.51 19.82
CA LYS A 65 7.73 18.10 18.72
C LYS A 65 7.09 17.75 17.38
N ARG A 66 6.58 18.78 16.71
CA ARG A 66 6.24 18.71 15.28
C ARG A 66 7.53 18.88 14.50
N GLU A 67 8.07 17.79 13.98
CA GLU A 67 9.09 17.88 12.93
C GLU A 67 8.45 17.44 11.62
N PRO A 68 8.56 18.23 10.54
CA PRO A 68 8.10 17.84 9.21
C PRO A 68 8.82 16.56 8.78
N PHE A 69 8.07 15.63 8.19
CA PHE A 69 8.65 14.41 7.64
C PHE A 69 9.58 14.79 6.47
N PRO A 70 10.88 14.43 6.49
CA PRO A 70 11.75 14.67 5.36
C PRO A 70 11.31 13.80 4.18
N PRO A 71 11.40 14.31 2.93
CA PRO A 71 11.05 13.52 1.76
C PRO A 71 11.95 12.28 1.69
N VAL A 72 11.32 11.12 1.54
CA VAL A 72 12.02 9.86 1.33
C VAL A 72 12.70 9.95 -0.03
N SER A 73 14.04 9.84 -0.04
CA SER A 73 14.88 9.78 -1.25
C SER A 73 14.96 8.35 -1.76
#